data_AF-A0A357WU99-F1
#
_entry.id   AF-A0A357WU99-F1
#
_cell.length_a   1.000
_cell.length_b   1.000
_cell.length_c   1.000
_cell.angle_alpha   90.00
_cell.angle_beta   90.00
_cell.angle_gamma   90.00
#
_symmetry.space_group_name_H-M   'P 1'
#
loop_
_entity.id
_entity.type
_entity.pdbx_description
1 polymer ?
#
loop_
_entity_poly.entity_id
_entity_poly.type
_entity_poly.pdbx_seq_one_letter_code
_entity_poly.pdbx_strand_id
1 'polypeptide(L)' 'RVRDLPVKIGFGMDGLCEAAATDTDIVLNSVVGMVGLQPTLTAIDAGHDIALANKETL' A
#
# COMPACT_ATOMS: atom_id res chain seq x y z
N ARG A 1 6.40 15.01 -15.07
CA ARG A 1 5.28 15.96 -14.81
C ARG A 1 4.01 15.13 -14.78
N VAL A 2 3.23 15.22 -13.71
CA VAL A 2 1.92 14.53 -13.58
C VAL A 2 0.76 15.51 -13.40
N ARG A 3 1.03 16.81 -13.58
CA ARG A 3 0.11 17.92 -13.24
C ARG A 3 -1.22 17.85 -14.01
N ASP A 4 -1.20 17.32 -15.23
CA ASP A 4 -2.35 17.26 -16.13
C ASP A 4 -2.98 15.86 -16.16
N LEU A 5 -2.60 14.97 -15.24
CA LEU A 5 -3.13 13.60 -15.14
C LEU A 5 -4.08 13.48 -13.95
N PRO A 6 -5.14 12.64 -14.04
CA PRO A 6 -6.06 12.39 -12.94
C PRO A 6 -5.45 11.39 -11.93
N VAL A 7 -4.29 11.73 -11.37
CA VAL A 7 -3.56 10.90 -10.40
C VAL A 7 -3.39 11.65 -9.10
N LYS A 8 -3.58 10.95 -7.98
CA LYS A 8 -3.29 11.48 -6.66
C LYS A 8 -1.85 11.19 -6.28
N ILE A 9 -1.17 12.15 -5.66
CA ILE A 9 0.21 12.00 -5.16
C ILE A 9 0.16 11.92 -3.64
N GLY A 10 0.55 10.79 -3.08
CA GLY A 10 0.77 10.60 -1.66
C GLY A 10 2.25 10.71 -1.28
N PHE A 11 2.53 10.94 0.00
CA PHE A 11 3.88 11.02 0.54
C PHE A 11 3.98 10.33 1.90
N GLY A 12 5.15 9.77 2.20
CA GLY A 12 5.44 9.15 3.49
C GLY A 12 4.53 7.95 3.80
N MET A 13 4.35 7.68 5.09
CA MET A 13 3.52 6.56 5.56
C MET A 13 2.04 6.77 5.23
N ASP A 14 1.53 7.99 5.40
CA ASP A 14 0.12 8.29 5.10
C ASP A 14 -0.20 8.02 3.63
N GLY A 15 0.70 8.38 2.71
CA GLY A 15 0.55 8.06 1.30
C GLY A 15 0.59 6.57 0.98
N LEU A 16 1.40 5.79 1.71
CA LEU A 16 1.44 4.34 1.57
C LEU A 16 0.15 3.68 2.06
N CYS A 17 -0.35 4.09 3.23
CA CYS A 17 -1.61 3.62 3.78
C CYS A 17 -2.79 4.00 2.88
N GLU A 18 -2.80 5.21 2.33
CA GLU A 18 -3.85 5.64 1.41
C GLU A 18 -3.84 4.82 0.10
N ALA A 19 -2.66 4.56 -0.46
CA ALA A 19 -2.53 3.70 -1.63
C ALA A 19 -2.98 2.26 -1.32
N ALA A 20 -2.63 1.75 -0.14
CA ALA A 20 -2.99 0.41 0.32
C ALA A 20 -4.49 0.25 0.61
N ALA A 21 -5.20 1.33 0.94
CA ALA A 21 -6.66 1.31 1.16
C ALA A 21 -7.48 1.61 -0.10
N THR A 22 -6.84 1.90 -1.23
CA THR A 22 -7.56 2.24 -2.48
C THR A 22 -8.41 1.05 -2.94
N ASP A 23 -9.59 1.33 -3.50
CA ASP A 23 -10.49 0.32 -4.05
C ASP A 23 -9.80 -0.48 -5.16
N THR A 24 -9.34 -1.69 -4.82
CA THR A 24 -8.53 -2.57 -5.66
C THR A 24 -8.80 -4.01 -5.25
N ASP A 25 -8.62 -4.95 -6.19
CA ASP A 25 -8.82 -6.38 -5.87
C ASP A 25 -7.67 -6.93 -5.01
N ILE A 26 -6.43 -6.52 -5.30
CA ILE A 26 -5.21 -7.07 -4.69
C ILE A 26 -4.21 -5.96 -4.38
N VAL A 27 -3.62 -6.03 -3.19
CA VAL A 27 -2.48 -5.20 -2.77
C VAL A 27 -1.21 -6.06 -2.64
N LEU A 28 -0.19 -5.75 -3.46
CA LEU A 28 1.13 -6.39 -3.39
C LEU A 28 2.08 -5.60 -2.49
N ASN A 29 2.40 -6.13 -1.31
CA ASN A 29 3.44 -5.56 -0.46
C ASN A 29 4.83 -6.09 -0.85
N SER A 30 5.68 -5.20 -1.36
CA SER A 30 7.10 -5.46 -1.67
C SER A 30 8.05 -4.50 -0.93
N VAL A 31 7.54 -3.76 0.05
CA VAL A 31 8.36 -2.85 0.86
C VAL A 31 9.23 -3.67 1.82
N VAL A 32 10.55 -3.44 1.77
CA VAL A 32 11.50 -4.15 2.62
C VAL A 32 11.44 -3.67 4.08
N GLY A 33 11.62 -4.61 5.01
CA GLY A 33 11.62 -4.33 6.45
C GLY A 33 10.24 -3.97 7.02
N MET A 34 10.23 -3.51 8.27
CA MET A 34 9.00 -3.28 9.05
C MET A 34 8.13 -2.14 8.52
N VAL A 35 8.64 -1.31 7.60
CA VAL A 35 7.87 -0.21 6.99
C VAL A 35 6.66 -0.73 6.24
N GLY A 36 6.72 -1.94 5.69
CA GLY A 36 5.60 -2.57 4.99
C GLY A 36 4.46 -3.03 5.89
N LEU A 37 4.66 -3.14 7.21
CA LEU A 37 3.65 -3.71 8.12
C LEU A 37 2.41 -2.82 8.21
N GLN A 38 2.60 -1.53 8.45
CA GLN A 38 1.49 -0.58 8.61
C GLN A 38 0.59 -0.51 7.35
N PRO A 39 1.11 -0.32 6.12
CA PRO A 39 0.27 -0.35 4.93
C PRO A 39 -0.33 -1.73 4.65
N THR A 40 0.34 -2.83 5.02
CA THR A 40 -0.29 -4.17 4.95
C THR A 40 -1.50 -4.29 5.87
N LEU A 41 -1.40 -3.84 7.11
CA LEU A 41 -2.54 -3.83 8.03
C LEU A 41 -3.66 -2.93 7.52
N THR A 42 -3.33 -1.77 6.96
CA THR A 42 -4.31 -0.88 6.34
C THR A 42 -5.06 -1.56 5.18
N ALA A 43 -4.36 -2.30 4.32
CA ALA A 43 -5.01 -3.04 3.23
C ALA A 43 -5.90 -4.20 3.75
N ILE A 44 -5.49 -4.87 4.83
CA ILE A 44 -6.29 -5.91 5.49
C ILE A 44 -7.58 -5.30 6.07
N ASP A 45 -7.48 -4.16 6.77
CA ASP A 45 -8.63 -3.46 7.34
C ASP A 45 -9.59 -2.94 6.25
N ALA A 46 -9.06 -2.63 5.06
CA ALA A 46 -9.84 -2.26 3.88
C ALA A 46 -10.50 -3.46 3.17
N GLY A 47 -10.16 -4.69 3.57
CA GLY A 47 -10.76 -5.92 3.03
C GLY A 47 -10.12 -6.45 1.75
N HIS A 48 -8.90 -6.03 1.43
CA HIS A 48 -8.21 -6.42 0.18
C HIS A 48 -7.46 -7.73 0.30
N ASP A 49 -7.35 -8.47 -0.80
CA ASP A 49 -6.47 -9.62 -0.89
C ASP A 49 -5.01 -9.16 -0.89
N ILE A 50 -4.18 -9.73 -0.02
CA ILE A 50 -2.78 -9.32 0.14
C ILE A 50 -1.84 -10.32 -0.52
N ALA A 51 -1.08 -9.85 -1.50
CA ALA A 51 0.08 -10.57 -2.00
C ALA A 51 1.34 -10.13 -1.24
N LEU A 52 1.96 -11.05 -0.51
CA LEU A 52 3.19 -10.78 0.25
C LEU A 52 4.42 -11.16 -0.59
N ALA A 53 5.27 -10.18 -0.88
CA ALA A 53 6.54 -10.37 -1.59
C ALA A 53 7.77 -10.01 -0.74
N ASN A 54 7.59 -9.78 0.56
CA ASN A 54 8.64 -9.48 1.53
C ASN A 54 8.69 -10.56 2.64
N LYS A 55 9.91 -10.91 3.08
CA LYS A 55 10.14 -12.00 4.04
C LYS A 55 9.78 -11.57 5.47
N GLU A 56 9.94 -10.30 5.79
CA GLU A 56 9.81 -9.74 7.13
C GLU A 56 8.35 -9.53 7.57
N THR A 57 7.39 -9.65 6.65
CA THR A 57 5.95 -9.53 6.97
C THR A 57 5.31 -10.88 7.31
N LEU A 58 6.01 -12.00 7.09
CA LEU A 58 5.62 -13.36 7.49
C LEU A 58 6.00 -13.67 8.94
#